data_AF-A0A5U1RB81-F1
#
_entry.id   AF-A0A5U1RB81-F1
#
_cell.length_a   1.000
_cell.length_b   1.000
_cell.length_c   1.000
_cell.angle_alpha   90.00
_cell.angle_beta   90.00
_cell.angle_gamma   90.00
#
_symmetry.space_group_name_H-M   'P 1'
#
loop_
_entity.id
_entity.type
_entity.pdbx_description
1 polymer ?
#
loop_
_entity_poly.entity_id
_entity_poly.type
_entity_poly.pdbx_seq_one_letter_code
_entity_poly.pdbx_strand_id
1 'polypeptide(L)'
;MPNWCCNRLMFSGIQNNDALKTWIAGGQPSLHRRARKEGVQLFLAGCAGILRPLTEQCYPPYPQLVSYGAVADNRPSAQAYSDWLTMFMAGAVLDVETCQTLHQCWLDSHIGHARWATLSEPEQVVIRQLYQQKSFDWGDSFRPAPVEAWWDSLCDGESITPVAEPMDFRDVLPTRLDIEVNAFNGGLLTGIPSSYDHYLKQYGCKWPVGYEANICFAGENTLTVDFDTPWSPAGEDVVAALSQRYGGEVEHWFAEQGCNYCGYARYVNGETDVYITDELEWGEADPDDEDSFPDVTGPEWIINNVAHFGG
;
A
#
# COMPACT_ATOMS: atom_id res chain seq x y z
N MET A 1 -12.79 -4.30 -17.21
CA MET A 1 -12.37 -3.61 -15.98
C MET A 1 -12.11 -4.68 -14.93
N PRO A 2 -11.31 -4.46 -13.88
CA PRO A 2 -11.31 -5.39 -12.76
C PRO A 2 -12.73 -5.43 -12.18
N ASN A 3 -13.20 -6.62 -11.80
CA ASN A 3 -14.43 -6.72 -11.03
C ASN A 3 -14.21 -6.05 -9.68
N TRP A 4 -15.19 -5.28 -9.22
CA TRP A 4 -15.14 -4.58 -7.94
C TRP A 4 -15.95 -5.32 -6.90
N CYS A 5 -15.43 -5.40 -5.68
CA CYS A 5 -16.16 -5.87 -4.52
C CYS A 5 -16.65 -4.65 -3.75
N CYS A 6 -17.97 -4.55 -3.57
CA CYS A 6 -18.60 -3.57 -2.73
C CYS A 6 -18.41 -3.95 -1.26
N ASN A 7 -18.08 -2.97 -0.43
CA ASN A 7 -17.93 -3.13 1.00
C ASN A 7 -18.76 -2.06 1.72
N ARG A 8 -19.43 -2.45 2.80
CA ARG A 8 -19.97 -1.56 3.82
C ARG A 8 -19.31 -1.87 5.14
N LEU A 9 -18.75 -0.86 5.80
CA LEU A 9 -18.32 -0.95 7.20
C LEU A 9 -19.22 -0.08 8.07
N MET A 10 -19.81 -0.68 9.11
CA MET A 10 -20.52 0.03 10.16
C MET A 10 -19.74 -0.06 11.47
N PHE A 11 -19.26 1.09 11.91
CA PHE A 11 -18.56 1.28 13.16
C PHE A 11 -19.54 1.66 14.27
N SER A 12 -19.42 1.02 15.43
CA SER A 12 -20.24 1.28 16.61
C SER A 12 -19.40 1.38 17.88
N GLY A 13 -19.70 2.34 18.74
CA GLY A 13 -18.97 2.55 20.01
C GLY A 13 -17.58 3.15 19.86
N ILE A 14 -17.29 3.83 18.74
CA ILE A 14 -15.94 4.37 18.46
C ILE A 14 -15.56 5.55 19.36
N GLN A 15 -14.28 5.65 19.69
CA GLN A 15 -13.73 6.69 20.58
C GLN A 15 -13.14 7.91 19.83
N ASN A 16 -12.82 7.78 18.54
CA ASN A 16 -12.16 8.83 17.76
C ASN A 16 -12.72 8.95 16.33
N ASN A 17 -13.91 9.55 16.24
CA ASN A 17 -14.66 9.70 15.00
C ASN A 17 -13.93 10.60 13.97
N ASP A 18 -13.26 11.65 14.43
CA ASP A 18 -12.55 12.58 13.53
C ASP A 18 -11.33 11.94 12.87
N ALA A 19 -10.56 11.14 13.60
CA ALA A 19 -9.45 10.40 13.01
C ALA A 19 -9.93 9.36 11.99
N LEU A 20 -11.04 8.66 12.28
CA LEU A 20 -11.64 7.72 11.34
C LEU A 20 -12.11 8.41 10.06
N LYS A 21 -12.84 9.54 10.18
CA LYS A 21 -13.25 10.36 9.03
C LYS A 21 -12.06 10.86 8.21
N THR A 22 -10.99 11.27 8.88
CA THR A 22 -9.76 11.73 8.23
C THR A 22 -9.11 10.60 7.43
N TRP A 23 -9.03 9.40 8.00
CA TRP A 23 -8.49 8.23 7.30
C TRP A 23 -9.39 7.80 6.12
N ILE A 24 -10.72 7.83 6.30
CA ILE A 24 -11.66 7.54 5.22
C ILE A 24 -11.49 8.52 4.06
N ALA A 25 -11.36 9.81 4.34
CA ALA A 25 -11.19 10.83 3.30
C ALA A 25 -9.81 10.81 2.62
N GLY A 26 -8.78 10.31 3.29
CA GLY A 26 -7.39 10.44 2.85
C GLY A 26 -6.92 11.90 2.92
N GLY A 27 -6.02 12.30 2.02
CA GLY A 27 -5.61 13.71 1.91
C GLY A 27 -4.46 14.14 2.84
N GLN A 28 -4.13 13.34 3.84
CA GLN A 28 -2.99 13.60 4.74
C GLN A 28 -1.66 13.15 4.12
N PRO A 29 -0.51 13.65 4.60
CA PRO A 29 0.80 13.14 4.17
C PRO A 29 0.95 11.63 4.39
N SER A 30 1.25 10.89 3.33
CA SER A 30 1.48 9.44 3.38
C SER A 30 2.96 9.13 3.62
N LEU A 31 3.27 8.78 4.87
CA LEU A 31 4.65 8.51 5.29
C LEU A 31 5.22 7.24 4.64
N HIS A 32 4.42 6.18 4.52
CA HIS A 32 4.87 4.92 3.92
C HIS A 32 5.15 5.07 2.42
N ARG A 33 4.33 5.85 1.68
CA ARG A 33 4.60 6.15 0.25
C ARG A 33 5.84 7.01 0.07
N ARG A 34 6.10 7.95 0.99
CA ARG A 34 7.36 8.72 1.01
C ARG A 34 8.56 7.80 1.25
N ALA A 35 8.49 6.98 2.31
CA ALA A 35 9.55 6.03 2.66
C ALA A 35 9.88 5.06 1.51
N ARG A 36 8.88 4.61 0.74
CA ARG A 36 9.10 3.84 -0.49
C ARG A 36 9.89 4.63 -1.53
N LYS A 37 9.50 5.86 -1.86
CA LYS A 37 10.19 6.68 -2.88
C LYS A 37 11.65 6.96 -2.49
N GLU A 38 11.86 7.36 -1.24
CA GLU A 38 13.19 7.61 -0.67
C GLU A 38 14.02 6.32 -0.62
N GLY A 39 13.41 5.20 -0.24
CA GLY A 39 14.03 3.88 -0.21
C GLY A 39 14.45 3.38 -1.60
N VAL A 40 13.63 3.61 -2.64
CA VAL A 40 14.01 3.30 -4.03
C VAL A 40 15.24 4.12 -4.45
N GLN A 41 15.29 5.41 -4.10
CA GLN A 41 16.45 6.25 -4.41
C GLN A 41 17.72 5.78 -3.70
N LEU A 42 17.64 5.48 -2.41
CA LEU A 42 18.76 4.97 -1.61
C LEU A 42 19.24 3.60 -2.10
N PHE A 43 18.31 2.72 -2.47
CA PHE A 43 18.62 1.42 -3.06
C PHE A 43 19.42 1.58 -4.36
N LEU A 44 18.96 2.46 -5.26
CA LEU A 44 19.63 2.74 -6.53
C LEU A 44 20.99 3.40 -6.34
N ALA A 45 21.10 4.32 -5.39
CA ALA A 45 22.35 4.97 -5.04
C ALA A 45 23.40 3.95 -4.54
N GLY A 46 22.97 2.95 -3.76
CA GLY A 46 23.81 1.82 -3.37
C GLY A 46 24.25 0.96 -4.54
N CYS A 47 23.29 0.57 -5.40
CA CYS A 47 23.58 -0.24 -6.59
C CYS A 47 24.53 0.44 -7.58
N ALA A 48 24.50 1.78 -7.65
CA ALA A 48 25.37 2.59 -8.49
C ALA A 48 26.71 2.97 -7.83
N GLY A 49 26.91 2.65 -6.55
CA GLY A 49 28.12 2.99 -5.80
C GLY A 49 28.21 4.44 -5.34
N ILE A 50 27.15 5.24 -5.53
CA ILE A 50 27.04 6.64 -5.06
C ILE A 50 27.12 6.66 -3.53
N LEU A 51 26.34 5.77 -2.90
CA LEU A 51 26.35 5.53 -1.46
C LEU A 51 26.94 4.16 -1.17
N ARG A 52 27.71 4.07 -0.09
CA ARG A 52 28.41 2.86 0.34
C ARG A 52 28.37 2.77 1.86
N PRO A 53 28.20 1.57 2.44
CA PRO A 53 28.12 1.40 3.88
C PRO A 53 29.49 1.58 4.57
N LEU A 54 29.50 1.71 5.89
CA LEU A 54 30.72 1.80 6.70
C LEU A 54 31.44 0.46 6.88
N THR A 55 30.71 -0.65 6.75
CA THR A 55 31.23 -2.00 6.87
C THR A 55 30.86 -2.82 5.65
N GLU A 56 31.68 -3.82 5.32
CA GLU A 56 31.32 -4.79 4.29
C GLU A 56 30.05 -5.54 4.71
N GLN A 57 29.15 -5.73 3.75
CA GLN A 57 27.86 -6.38 3.96
C GLN A 57 27.65 -7.46 2.91
N CYS A 58 26.79 -8.42 3.23
CA CYS A 58 26.31 -9.40 2.26
C CYS A 58 24.79 -9.29 2.19
N TYR A 59 24.26 -9.07 0.98
CA TYR A 59 22.82 -9.03 0.75
C TYR A 59 22.45 -10.02 -0.37
N PRO A 60 22.25 -11.31 -0.03
CA PRO A 60 21.91 -12.35 -1.01
C PRO A 60 20.68 -12.04 -1.89
N PRO A 61 19.62 -11.37 -1.40
CA PRO A 61 18.49 -11.01 -2.25
C PRO A 61 18.87 -10.14 -3.45
N TYR A 62 19.87 -9.26 -3.30
CA TYR A 62 20.37 -8.43 -4.39
C TYR A 62 21.84 -8.01 -4.17
N PRO A 63 22.83 -8.86 -4.55
CA PRO A 63 24.24 -8.63 -4.22
C PRO A 63 24.82 -7.34 -4.79
N GLN A 64 24.27 -6.84 -5.91
CA GLN A 64 24.73 -5.61 -6.54
C GLN A 64 24.60 -4.39 -5.61
N LEU A 65 23.63 -4.38 -4.67
CA LEU A 65 23.40 -3.30 -3.71
C LEU A 65 24.64 -2.96 -2.87
N VAL A 66 25.49 -3.96 -2.61
CA VAL A 66 26.66 -3.84 -1.73
C VAL A 66 27.97 -4.13 -2.46
N SER A 67 27.94 -4.22 -3.80
CA SER A 67 29.06 -4.69 -4.62
C SER A 67 30.27 -3.74 -4.65
N TYR A 68 30.07 -2.46 -4.31
CA TYR A 68 31.12 -1.44 -4.24
C TYR A 68 31.88 -1.41 -2.89
N GLY A 69 31.56 -2.33 -1.97
CA GLY A 69 32.22 -2.47 -0.68
C GLY A 69 31.98 -1.29 0.27
N ALA A 70 32.76 -1.24 1.35
CA ALA A 70 32.66 -0.19 2.35
C ALA A 70 33.36 1.11 1.93
N VAL A 71 32.93 2.25 2.48
CA VAL A 71 33.73 3.48 2.41
C VAL A 71 35.00 3.37 3.26
N ALA A 72 36.07 4.06 2.84
CA ALA A 72 37.30 4.14 3.62
C ALA A 72 37.17 5.09 4.83
N ASP A 73 36.32 6.13 4.70
CA ASP A 73 36.19 7.21 5.69
C ASP A 73 34.81 7.21 6.34
N ASN A 74 34.79 7.36 7.67
CA ASN A 74 33.57 7.49 8.44
C ASN A 74 33.01 8.93 8.35
N ARG A 75 32.13 9.15 7.37
CA ARG A 75 31.41 10.42 7.18
C ARG A 75 29.94 10.25 7.60
N PRO A 76 29.27 11.32 8.08
CA PRO A 76 27.86 11.24 8.51
C PRO A 76 26.91 10.64 7.47
N SER A 77 27.09 10.97 6.18
CA SER A 77 26.27 10.40 5.10
C SER A 77 26.46 8.90 4.89
N ALA A 78 27.65 8.37 5.16
CA ALA A 78 27.92 6.93 5.10
C ALA A 78 27.32 6.20 6.32
N GLN A 79 27.31 6.85 7.50
CA GLN A 79 26.60 6.34 8.67
C GLN A 79 25.09 6.26 8.39
N ALA A 80 24.48 7.34 7.91
CA ALA A 80 23.06 7.38 7.57
C ALA A 80 22.65 6.30 6.55
N TYR A 81 23.47 6.12 5.50
CA TYR A 81 23.23 5.03 4.54
C TYR A 81 23.40 3.63 5.17
N SER A 82 24.35 3.46 6.10
CA SER A 82 24.55 2.18 6.80
C SER A 82 23.37 1.83 7.71
N ASP A 83 22.82 2.84 8.39
CA ASP A 83 21.65 2.69 9.26
C ASP A 83 20.42 2.33 8.42
N TRP A 84 20.18 3.07 7.33
CA TRP A 84 19.12 2.74 6.37
C TRP A 84 19.29 1.33 5.79
N LEU A 85 20.50 0.96 5.35
CA LEU A 85 20.78 -0.34 4.75
C LEU A 85 20.51 -1.47 5.74
N THR A 86 20.87 -1.29 7.02
CA THR A 86 20.58 -2.25 8.08
C THR A 86 19.07 -2.46 8.25
N MET A 87 18.30 -1.36 8.29
CA MET A 87 16.84 -1.41 8.37
C MET A 87 16.22 -2.06 7.13
N PHE A 88 16.70 -1.71 5.94
CA PHE A 88 16.24 -2.28 4.67
C PHE A 88 16.47 -3.79 4.62
N MET A 89 17.69 -4.25 4.94
CA MET A 89 18.05 -5.68 4.94
C MET A 89 17.29 -6.48 6.00
N ALA A 90 16.90 -5.84 7.11
CA ALA A 90 16.05 -6.44 8.15
C ALA A 90 14.56 -6.46 7.79
N GLY A 91 14.17 -5.84 6.67
CA GLY A 91 12.78 -5.81 6.22
C GLY A 91 11.91 -4.85 7.03
N ALA A 92 12.43 -3.66 7.33
CA ALA A 92 11.77 -2.63 8.14
C ALA A 92 10.28 -2.46 7.83
N VAL A 93 9.46 -2.53 8.88
CA VAL A 93 8.01 -2.31 8.86
C VAL A 93 7.73 -0.82 8.75
N LEU A 94 6.86 -0.40 7.84
CA LEU A 94 6.61 1.02 7.54
C LEU A 94 5.56 1.65 8.46
N ASP A 95 5.74 1.52 9.78
CA ASP A 95 4.98 2.30 10.76
C ASP A 95 5.46 3.77 10.82
N VAL A 96 4.78 4.60 11.60
CA VAL A 96 5.05 6.05 11.68
C VAL A 96 6.47 6.35 12.13
N GLU A 97 6.95 5.70 13.20
CA GLU A 97 8.28 5.94 13.78
C GLU A 97 9.39 5.46 12.85
N THR A 98 9.21 4.29 12.25
CA THR A 98 10.16 3.72 11.29
C THR A 98 10.23 4.58 10.03
N CYS A 99 9.10 5.06 9.51
CA CYS A 99 9.09 5.96 8.35
C CYS A 99 9.80 7.29 8.65
N GLN A 100 9.68 7.84 9.86
CA GLN A 100 10.40 9.04 10.27
C GLN A 100 11.91 8.79 10.35
N THR A 101 12.31 7.64 10.89
CA THR A 101 13.72 7.23 10.99
C THR A 101 14.34 7.02 9.59
N LEU A 102 13.63 6.34 8.69
CA LEU A 102 14.06 6.14 7.30
C LEU A 102 14.21 7.47 6.56
N HIS A 103 13.28 8.40 6.77
CA HIS A 103 13.34 9.73 6.18
C HIS A 103 14.56 10.53 6.69
N GLN A 104 14.86 10.43 7.99
CA GLN A 104 16.06 11.06 8.55
C GLN A 104 17.34 10.48 7.91
N CYS A 105 17.40 9.17 7.70
CA CYS A 105 18.52 8.56 6.98
C CYS A 105 18.63 9.07 5.54
N TRP A 106 17.50 9.29 4.86
CA TRP A 106 17.48 9.87 3.51
C TRP A 106 18.05 11.30 3.51
N LEU A 107 17.61 12.16 4.44
CA LEU A 107 18.13 13.52 4.59
C LEU A 107 19.64 13.54 4.86
N ASP A 108 20.09 12.74 5.82
CA ASP A 108 21.49 12.73 6.26
C ASP A 108 22.43 12.04 5.26
N SER A 109 21.90 11.19 4.37
CA SER A 109 22.66 10.63 3.25
C SER A 109 23.02 11.67 2.19
N HIS A 110 22.31 12.80 2.15
CA HIS A 110 22.41 13.85 1.13
C HIS A 110 22.10 13.40 -0.30
N ILE A 111 21.49 12.23 -0.50
CA ILE A 111 21.18 11.72 -1.84
C ILE A 111 20.21 12.61 -2.62
N GLY A 112 19.32 13.34 -1.91
CA GLY A 112 18.41 14.31 -2.52
C GLY A 112 19.10 15.47 -3.24
N HIS A 113 20.42 15.65 -3.09
CA HIS A 113 21.19 16.66 -3.84
C HIS A 113 21.81 16.12 -5.13
N ALA A 114 21.85 14.79 -5.31
CA ALA A 114 22.49 14.14 -6.45
C ALA A 114 21.57 14.15 -7.67
N ARG A 115 21.33 15.33 -8.26
CA ARG A 115 20.51 15.48 -9.47
C ARG A 115 21.09 14.70 -10.64
N TRP A 116 20.24 14.27 -11.58
CA TRP A 116 20.63 13.41 -12.70
C TRP A 116 21.86 13.94 -13.46
N ALA A 117 21.86 15.24 -13.76
CA ALA A 117 22.95 15.90 -14.49
C ALA A 117 24.30 15.92 -13.74
N THR A 118 24.30 15.67 -12.43
CA THR A 118 25.51 15.62 -11.60
C THR A 118 26.10 14.21 -11.47
N LEU A 119 25.33 13.19 -11.83
CA LEU A 119 25.77 11.79 -11.81
C LEU A 119 26.74 11.51 -12.95
N SER A 120 27.75 10.69 -12.67
CA SER A 120 28.68 10.18 -13.68
C SER A 120 27.99 9.20 -14.64
N GLU A 121 28.56 9.03 -15.83
CA GLU A 121 28.02 8.10 -16.83
C GLU A 121 27.86 6.66 -16.32
N PRO A 122 28.82 6.05 -15.57
CA PRO A 122 28.63 4.72 -14.99
C PRO A 122 27.45 4.63 -14.01
N GLU A 123 27.25 5.64 -13.16
CA GLU A 123 26.14 5.70 -12.20
C GLU A 123 24.80 5.78 -12.93
N GLN A 124 24.71 6.67 -13.94
CA GLN A 124 23.52 6.80 -14.78
C GLN A 124 23.18 5.50 -15.52
N VAL A 125 24.18 4.75 -15.99
CA VAL A 125 23.97 3.47 -16.66
C VAL A 125 23.30 2.46 -15.74
N VAL A 126 23.78 2.32 -14.50
CA VAL A 126 23.18 1.40 -13.51
C VAL A 126 21.74 1.80 -13.20
N ILE A 127 21.50 3.09 -12.90
CA ILE A 127 20.16 3.57 -12.55
C ILE A 127 19.20 3.40 -13.73
N ARG A 128 19.65 3.72 -14.94
CA ARG A 128 18.84 3.56 -16.16
C ARG A 128 18.45 2.10 -16.40
N GLN A 129 19.37 1.16 -16.22
CA GLN A 129 19.08 -0.27 -16.39
C GLN A 129 18.04 -0.76 -15.38
N LEU A 130 18.18 -0.38 -14.10
CA LEU A 130 17.23 -0.77 -13.06
C LEU A 130 15.87 -0.11 -13.25
N TYR A 131 15.84 1.18 -13.58
CA TYR A 131 14.61 1.89 -13.88
C TYR A 131 13.91 1.29 -15.11
N GLN A 132 14.62 0.91 -16.18
CA GLN A 132 14.00 0.25 -17.32
C GLN A 132 13.25 -1.04 -16.93
N GLN A 133 13.81 -1.83 -15.99
CA GLN A 133 13.18 -3.04 -15.49
C GLN A 133 11.97 -2.76 -14.59
N LYS A 134 11.97 -1.66 -13.84
CA LYS A 134 11.01 -1.37 -12.76
C LYS A 134 10.16 -0.11 -12.98
N SER A 135 10.24 0.52 -14.13
CA SER A 135 9.67 1.86 -14.42
C SER A 135 8.16 1.94 -14.19
N PHE A 136 7.42 0.88 -14.54
CA PHE A 136 5.97 0.79 -14.30
C PHE A 136 5.62 0.59 -12.82
N ASP A 137 6.54 0.08 -12.02
CA ASP A 137 6.34 -0.19 -10.60
C ASP A 137 6.73 1.02 -9.73
N TRP A 138 7.85 1.68 -10.04
CA TRP A 138 8.35 2.81 -9.26
C TRP A 138 7.81 4.18 -9.69
N GLY A 139 7.17 4.26 -10.87
CA GLY A 139 6.69 5.51 -11.45
C GLY A 139 5.30 5.96 -11.00
N ASP A 140 4.59 5.17 -10.17
CA ASP A 140 3.17 5.40 -9.79
C ASP A 140 2.24 5.66 -10.99
N SER A 141 2.65 5.25 -12.21
CA SER A 141 2.02 5.63 -13.47
C SER A 141 2.22 4.55 -14.51
N PHE A 142 1.16 4.25 -15.27
CA PHE A 142 1.23 3.41 -16.46
C PHE A 142 1.98 4.04 -17.63
N ARG A 143 2.40 5.30 -17.49
CA ARG A 143 3.26 6.02 -18.44
C ARG A 143 4.48 6.51 -17.67
N PRO A 144 5.54 5.70 -17.57
CA PRO A 144 6.73 6.09 -16.85
C PRO A 144 7.36 7.33 -17.46
N ALA A 145 7.81 8.25 -16.61
CA ALA A 145 8.55 9.43 -17.05
C ALA A 145 9.94 9.03 -17.59
N PRO A 146 10.59 9.89 -18.40
CA PRO A 146 12.01 9.75 -18.70
C PRO A 146 12.83 9.62 -17.42
N VAL A 147 13.87 8.78 -17.45
CA VAL A 147 14.65 8.42 -16.24
C VAL A 147 15.23 9.64 -15.54
N GLU A 148 15.71 10.66 -16.29
CA GLU A 148 16.23 11.88 -15.70
C GLU A 148 15.19 12.64 -14.88
N ALA A 149 14.00 12.82 -15.44
CA ALA A 149 12.90 13.56 -14.80
C ALA A 149 12.35 12.78 -13.60
N TRP A 150 12.25 11.45 -13.72
CA TRP A 150 11.84 10.59 -12.61
C TRP A 150 12.86 10.63 -11.47
N TRP A 151 14.16 10.48 -11.76
CA TRP A 151 15.21 10.54 -10.75
C TRP A 151 15.22 11.88 -10.03
N ASP A 152 15.15 12.99 -10.78
CA ASP A 152 15.12 14.32 -10.20
C ASP A 152 13.86 14.55 -9.35
N SER A 153 12.72 13.92 -9.67
CA SER A 153 11.53 13.98 -8.82
C SER A 153 11.70 13.29 -7.46
N LEU A 154 12.59 12.28 -7.34
CA LEU A 154 12.91 11.65 -6.06
C LEU A 154 13.77 12.58 -5.18
N CYS A 155 14.59 13.42 -5.80
CA CYS A 155 15.42 14.41 -5.12
C CYS A 155 14.61 15.56 -4.48
N ASP A 156 13.36 15.76 -4.90
CA ASP A 156 12.53 16.88 -4.45
C ASP A 156 11.94 16.67 -3.04
N GLY A 157 12.07 15.47 -2.46
CA GLY A 157 11.83 15.17 -1.04
C GLY A 157 10.54 15.79 -0.48
N GLU A 158 10.70 16.61 0.56
CA GLU A 158 9.62 17.26 1.33
C GLU A 158 8.66 18.10 0.48
N SER A 159 9.13 18.65 -0.65
CA SER A 159 8.31 19.53 -1.50
C SER A 159 7.18 18.79 -2.22
N ILE A 160 7.22 17.45 -2.27
CA ILE A 160 6.21 16.60 -2.90
C ILE A 160 5.97 15.35 -2.03
N THR A 161 5.66 15.55 -0.75
CA THR A 161 5.23 14.40 0.09
C THR A 161 3.94 13.81 -0.50
N PRO A 162 3.92 12.51 -0.84
CA PRO A 162 2.72 11.87 -1.37
C PRO A 162 1.56 12.01 -0.41
N VAL A 163 0.36 12.16 -0.96
CA VAL A 163 -0.87 12.23 -0.20
C VAL A 163 -1.44 10.82 0.00
N ALA A 164 -2.04 10.55 1.15
CA ALA A 164 -2.73 9.30 1.43
C ALA A 164 -3.99 9.19 0.59
N GLU A 165 -4.19 8.01 -0.01
CA GLU A 165 -5.43 7.68 -0.69
C GLU A 165 -6.56 7.47 0.35
N PRO A 166 -7.83 7.61 -0.04
CA PRO A 166 -8.96 7.26 0.81
C PRO A 166 -8.83 5.81 1.33
N MET A 167 -9.02 5.64 2.64
CA MET A 167 -9.02 4.33 3.30
C MET A 167 -7.76 3.48 3.00
N ASP A 168 -6.57 4.09 3.00
CA ASP A 168 -5.32 3.35 2.77
C ASP A 168 -5.07 2.33 3.90
N PHE A 169 -5.22 1.04 3.61
CA PHE A 169 -5.09 -0.04 4.59
C PHE A 169 -3.66 -0.19 5.10
N ARG A 170 -2.65 0.35 4.39
CA ARG A 170 -1.25 0.33 4.85
C ARG A 170 -1.03 1.24 6.05
N ASP A 171 -1.89 2.24 6.26
CA ASP A 171 -1.87 3.05 7.48
C ASP A 171 -2.50 2.28 8.65
N VAL A 172 -3.29 1.24 8.38
CA VAL A 172 -3.88 0.33 9.39
C VAL A 172 -2.92 -0.79 9.76
N LEU A 173 -2.48 -1.56 8.76
CA LEU A 173 -1.49 -2.62 8.89
C LEU A 173 -0.27 -2.27 8.03
N PRO A 174 0.86 -1.87 8.65
CA PRO A 174 2.02 -1.43 7.90
C PRO A 174 2.61 -2.51 6.96
N THR A 175 2.98 -2.09 5.76
CA THR A 175 3.78 -2.89 4.80
C THR A 175 5.27 -2.89 5.20
N ARG A 176 6.14 -3.50 4.40
CA ARG A 176 7.60 -3.53 4.62
C ARG A 176 8.38 -2.85 3.49
N LEU A 177 9.47 -2.17 3.85
CA LEU A 177 10.26 -1.38 2.89
C LEU A 177 10.84 -2.21 1.74
N ASP A 178 11.38 -3.39 2.03
CA ASP A 178 11.97 -4.25 1.01
C ASP A 178 10.94 -4.79 0.03
N ILE A 179 9.71 -5.07 0.49
CA ILE A 179 8.58 -5.42 -0.36
C ILE A 179 8.20 -4.23 -1.25
N GLU A 180 8.12 -3.01 -0.69
CA GLU A 180 7.76 -1.81 -1.45
C GLU A 180 8.82 -1.43 -2.50
N VAL A 181 10.12 -1.67 -2.23
CA VAL A 181 11.20 -1.48 -3.21
C VAL A 181 11.18 -2.60 -4.27
N ASN A 182 10.91 -3.84 -3.88
CA ASN A 182 10.70 -4.95 -4.83
C ASN A 182 9.45 -4.72 -5.70
N ALA A 183 8.49 -3.97 -5.16
CA ALA A 183 7.34 -3.38 -5.82
C ALA A 183 6.33 -4.39 -6.42
N PHE A 184 5.36 -3.88 -7.16
CA PHE A 184 4.12 -4.60 -7.52
C PHE A 184 4.38 -5.93 -8.24
N ASN A 185 5.23 -5.93 -9.27
CA ASN A 185 5.54 -7.16 -10.00
C ASN A 185 6.69 -7.98 -9.35
N GLY A 186 7.34 -7.46 -8.30
CA GLY A 186 8.45 -8.13 -7.64
C GLY A 186 9.64 -8.38 -8.57
N GLY A 187 10.29 -9.53 -8.39
CA GLY A 187 11.32 -10.08 -9.29
C GLY A 187 12.70 -9.44 -9.21
N LEU A 188 12.86 -8.35 -8.43
CA LEU A 188 14.15 -7.69 -8.25
C LEU A 188 14.94 -8.31 -7.10
N LEU A 189 14.30 -8.51 -5.95
CA LEU A 189 14.93 -9.00 -4.72
C LEU A 189 14.60 -10.49 -4.54
N THR A 190 15.62 -11.34 -4.66
CA THR A 190 15.45 -12.80 -4.58
C THR A 190 14.95 -13.22 -3.20
N GLY A 191 13.84 -13.97 -3.16
CA GLY A 191 13.24 -14.46 -1.92
C GLY A 191 12.37 -13.45 -1.17
N ILE A 192 12.29 -12.20 -1.64
CA ILE A 192 11.35 -11.19 -1.11
C ILE A 192 10.07 -11.24 -1.97
N PRO A 193 8.87 -11.27 -1.36
CA PRO A 193 7.62 -11.30 -2.13
C PRO A 193 7.43 -10.03 -2.96
N SER A 194 6.62 -10.13 -4.01
CA SER A 194 6.10 -8.94 -4.69
C SER A 194 5.13 -8.20 -3.77
N SER A 195 4.94 -6.89 -3.97
CA SER A 195 3.91 -6.19 -3.20
C SER A 195 2.50 -6.66 -3.55
N TYR A 196 2.27 -7.15 -4.78
CA TYR A 196 1.02 -7.82 -5.15
C TYR A 196 0.71 -9.03 -4.26
N ASP A 197 1.65 -9.98 -4.15
CA ASP A 197 1.46 -11.19 -3.35
C ASP A 197 1.32 -10.85 -1.86
N HIS A 198 2.10 -9.88 -1.40
CA HIS A 198 2.00 -9.39 -0.03
C HIS A 198 0.64 -8.76 0.24
N TYR A 199 0.14 -7.91 -0.66
CA TYR A 199 -1.12 -7.19 -0.47
C TYR A 199 -2.32 -8.13 -0.47
N LEU A 200 -2.35 -9.12 -1.36
CA LEU A 200 -3.40 -10.14 -1.32
C LEU A 200 -3.41 -10.89 0.01
N LYS A 201 -2.22 -11.23 0.54
CA LYS A 201 -2.11 -11.95 1.81
C LYS A 201 -2.45 -11.08 3.03
N GLN A 202 -2.03 -9.82 3.03
CA GLN A 202 -2.11 -8.92 4.20
C GLN A 202 -3.43 -8.14 4.25
N TYR A 203 -3.97 -7.77 3.08
CA TYR A 203 -5.10 -6.85 2.96
C TYR A 203 -6.30 -7.47 2.25
N GLY A 204 -6.18 -8.70 1.74
CA GLY A 204 -7.26 -9.42 1.04
C GLY A 204 -7.54 -8.95 -0.39
N CYS A 205 -6.95 -7.84 -0.83
CA CYS A 205 -7.25 -7.22 -2.12
C CYS A 205 -5.99 -6.72 -2.84
N LYS A 206 -6.12 -6.52 -4.15
CA LYS A 206 -5.00 -6.17 -5.03
C LYS A 206 -4.39 -4.81 -4.71
N TRP A 207 -5.23 -3.81 -4.48
CA TRP A 207 -4.84 -2.44 -4.14
C TRP A 207 -5.47 -2.09 -2.80
N PRO A 208 -4.66 -1.88 -1.75
CA PRO A 208 -5.15 -1.80 -0.37
C PRO A 208 -5.66 -0.39 -0.03
N VAL A 209 -6.63 0.09 -0.79
CA VAL A 209 -7.28 1.40 -0.63
C VAL A 209 -8.79 1.25 -0.89
N GLY A 210 -9.59 2.16 -0.36
CA GLY A 210 -11.03 2.22 -0.63
C GLY A 210 -11.33 3.14 -1.81
N TYR A 211 -11.96 2.60 -2.85
CA TYR A 211 -12.44 3.39 -3.99
C TYR A 211 -13.85 3.89 -3.73
N GLU A 212 -14.15 5.09 -4.24
CA GLU A 212 -15.48 5.73 -4.11
C GLU A 212 -16.00 5.78 -2.67
N ALA A 213 -15.08 5.89 -1.70
CA ALA A 213 -15.41 5.89 -0.28
C ALA A 213 -16.42 6.99 0.07
N ASN A 214 -17.58 6.59 0.60
CA ASN A 214 -18.70 7.46 0.91
C ASN A 214 -19.21 7.20 2.33
N ILE A 215 -19.18 8.23 3.17
CA ILE A 215 -19.75 8.16 4.51
C ILE A 215 -21.27 8.32 4.41
N CYS A 216 -21.99 7.20 4.48
CA CYS A 216 -23.45 7.15 4.36
C CYS A 216 -24.16 7.59 5.64
N PHE A 217 -23.51 7.42 6.79
CA PHE A 217 -24.04 7.85 8.09
C PHE A 217 -22.92 8.23 9.05
N ALA A 218 -23.11 9.30 9.82
CA ALA A 218 -22.20 9.72 10.86
C ALA A 218 -22.99 10.22 12.08
N GLY A 219 -22.99 9.41 13.14
CA GLY A 219 -23.48 9.77 14.46
C GLY A 219 -22.34 10.20 15.38
N GLU A 220 -22.61 10.26 16.69
CA GLU A 220 -21.61 10.61 17.71
C GLU A 220 -20.52 9.53 17.82
N ASN A 221 -20.92 8.28 18.10
CA ASN A 221 -20.03 7.12 18.26
C ASN A 221 -20.31 6.02 17.23
N THR A 222 -20.95 6.38 16.12
CA THR A 222 -21.33 5.44 15.05
C THR A 222 -21.01 6.04 13.70
N LEU A 223 -20.51 5.25 12.76
CA LEU A 223 -20.19 5.69 11.41
C LEU A 223 -20.42 4.55 10.42
N THR A 224 -21.06 4.82 9.28
CA THR A 224 -21.20 3.86 8.19
C THR A 224 -20.53 4.41 6.95
N VAL A 225 -19.68 3.60 6.31
CA VAL A 225 -18.99 3.94 5.07
C VAL A 225 -19.15 2.81 4.06
N ASP A 226 -19.46 3.20 2.82
CA ASP A 226 -19.46 2.33 1.66
C ASP A 226 -18.23 2.62 0.81
N PHE A 227 -17.59 1.60 0.24
CA PHE A 227 -16.43 1.72 -0.64
C PHE A 227 -16.21 0.45 -1.45
N ASP A 228 -15.42 0.56 -2.51
CA ASP A 228 -15.05 -0.56 -3.36
C ASP A 228 -13.59 -0.98 -3.18
N THR A 229 -13.35 -2.29 -3.32
CA THR A 229 -12.01 -2.88 -3.40
C THR A 229 -11.89 -3.73 -4.66
N PRO A 230 -10.71 -3.80 -5.29
CA PRO A 230 -10.54 -4.63 -6.47
C PRO A 230 -10.58 -6.12 -6.12
N TRP A 231 -11.45 -6.86 -6.82
CA TRP A 231 -11.60 -8.33 -6.84
C TRP A 231 -12.11 -9.02 -5.57
N SER A 232 -11.90 -8.48 -4.39
CA SER A 232 -12.18 -9.17 -3.12
C SER A 232 -12.40 -8.14 -2.02
N PRO A 233 -13.14 -8.49 -0.94
CA PRO A 233 -13.41 -7.57 0.16
C PRO A 233 -12.13 -7.14 0.88
N ALA A 234 -12.24 -6.09 1.69
CA ALA A 234 -11.20 -5.78 2.67
C ALA A 234 -10.92 -6.99 3.58
N GLY A 235 -9.65 -7.35 3.76
CA GLY A 235 -9.26 -8.54 4.52
C GLY A 235 -9.61 -8.46 6.01
N GLU A 236 -9.91 -9.62 6.61
CA GLU A 236 -10.30 -9.75 8.02
C GLU A 236 -9.34 -9.04 8.98
N ASP A 237 -8.03 -9.24 8.80
CA ASP A 237 -6.99 -8.64 9.65
C ASP A 237 -7.06 -7.10 9.64
N VAL A 238 -7.41 -6.49 8.50
CA VAL A 238 -7.54 -5.03 8.37
C VAL A 238 -8.72 -4.54 9.20
N VAL A 239 -9.88 -5.18 9.04
CA VAL A 239 -11.12 -4.75 9.70
C VAL A 239 -11.07 -5.04 11.21
N ALA A 240 -10.46 -6.16 11.59
CA ALA A 240 -10.11 -6.46 12.97
C ALA A 240 -9.22 -5.36 13.56
N ALA A 241 -8.12 -4.99 12.90
CA ALA A 241 -7.24 -3.92 13.37
C ALA A 241 -7.95 -2.56 13.46
N LEU A 242 -8.90 -2.27 12.57
CA LEU A 242 -9.75 -1.08 12.66
C LEU A 242 -10.63 -1.10 13.93
N SER A 243 -11.27 -2.23 14.24
CA SER A 243 -12.08 -2.37 15.46
C SER A 243 -11.26 -2.11 16.73
N GLN A 244 -10.04 -2.64 16.79
CA GLN A 244 -9.11 -2.40 17.90
C GLN A 244 -8.68 -0.94 17.98
N ARG A 245 -8.29 -0.35 16.85
CA ARG A 245 -7.74 1.01 16.78
C ARG A 245 -8.74 2.08 17.21
N TYR A 246 -10.01 1.92 16.82
CA TYR A 246 -11.05 2.90 17.15
C TYR A 246 -11.87 2.52 18.39
N GLY A 247 -11.55 1.39 19.03
CA GLY A 247 -12.08 0.97 20.33
C GLY A 247 -13.56 0.57 20.29
N GLY A 248 -14.05 0.08 19.16
CA GLY A 248 -15.46 -0.23 18.92
C GLY A 248 -15.67 -1.55 18.19
N GLU A 249 -16.93 -1.81 17.85
CA GLU A 249 -17.34 -2.92 16.99
C GLU A 249 -17.36 -2.45 15.53
N VAL A 250 -16.97 -3.33 14.63
CA VAL A 250 -17.10 -3.10 13.18
C VAL A 250 -17.88 -4.26 12.58
N GLU A 251 -19.01 -3.94 11.97
CA GLU A 251 -19.74 -4.86 11.12
C GLU A 251 -19.38 -4.58 9.66
N HIS A 252 -19.21 -5.64 8.88
CA HIS A 252 -18.72 -5.60 7.51
C HIS A 252 -19.62 -6.44 6.62
N TRP A 253 -20.29 -5.80 5.67
CA TRP A 253 -20.98 -6.48 4.59
C TRP A 253 -20.20 -6.31 3.30
N PHE A 254 -20.16 -7.34 2.48
CA PHE A 254 -19.48 -7.27 1.19
C PHE A 254 -20.15 -8.14 0.13
N ALA A 255 -20.03 -7.71 -1.13
CA ALA A 255 -20.58 -8.41 -2.29
C ALA A 255 -19.71 -8.19 -3.53
N GLU A 256 -19.54 -9.24 -4.33
CA GLU A 256 -18.87 -9.23 -5.63
C GLU A 256 -19.69 -10.08 -6.61
N GLN A 257 -20.46 -9.39 -7.46
CA GLN A 257 -21.43 -9.97 -8.37
C GLN A 257 -20.80 -10.87 -9.43
N GLY A 258 -19.60 -10.55 -9.93
CA GLY A 258 -18.95 -11.30 -11.00
C GLY A 258 -18.62 -12.75 -10.62
N CYS A 259 -18.42 -13.04 -9.34
CA CYS A 259 -18.21 -14.38 -8.80
C CYS A 259 -19.36 -14.86 -7.90
N ASN A 260 -20.51 -14.17 -7.91
CA ASN A 260 -21.64 -14.44 -7.03
C ASN A 260 -21.23 -14.51 -5.54
N TYR A 261 -20.23 -13.77 -5.10
CA TYR A 261 -19.69 -13.90 -3.73
C TYR A 261 -20.26 -12.81 -2.82
N CYS A 262 -20.67 -13.18 -1.62
CA CYS A 262 -21.08 -12.20 -0.61
C CYS A 262 -20.75 -12.67 0.80
N GLY A 263 -20.78 -11.76 1.77
CA GLY A 263 -20.51 -12.11 3.15
C GLY A 263 -20.79 -11.00 4.15
N TYR A 264 -20.82 -11.43 5.40
CA TYR A 264 -20.97 -10.59 6.57
C TYR A 264 -19.95 -11.01 7.61
N ALA A 265 -19.33 -10.03 8.25
CA ALA A 265 -18.42 -10.26 9.35
C ALA A 265 -18.62 -9.23 10.45
N ARG A 266 -18.29 -9.64 11.67
CA ARG A 266 -18.29 -8.79 12.84
C ARG A 266 -16.95 -8.89 13.56
N TYR A 267 -16.37 -7.73 13.87
CA TYR A 267 -15.07 -7.61 14.50
C TYR A 267 -15.18 -6.78 15.79
N VAL A 268 -14.56 -7.28 16.86
CA VAL A 268 -14.60 -6.65 18.17
C VAL A 268 -13.20 -6.67 18.78
N ASN A 269 -12.68 -5.49 19.14
CA ASN A 269 -11.38 -5.35 19.84
C ASN A 269 -10.18 -6.04 19.16
N GLY A 270 -10.16 -6.14 17.84
CA GLY A 270 -9.07 -6.78 17.11
C GLY A 270 -9.27 -8.25 16.79
N GLU A 271 -10.44 -8.81 17.10
CA GLU A 271 -10.76 -10.22 16.84
C GLU A 271 -12.00 -10.35 15.94
N THR A 272 -12.00 -11.34 15.07
CA THR A 272 -13.18 -11.76 14.31
C THR A 272 -14.12 -12.54 15.24
N ASP A 273 -15.32 -12.00 15.46
CA ASP A 273 -16.36 -12.63 16.28
C ASP A 273 -17.31 -13.47 15.41
N VAL A 274 -17.68 -12.96 14.24
CA VAL A 274 -18.49 -13.67 13.24
C VAL A 274 -17.88 -13.48 11.86
N TYR A 275 -17.85 -14.54 11.06
CA TYR A 275 -17.51 -14.46 9.64
C TYR A 275 -18.36 -15.47 8.87
N ILE A 276 -19.23 -14.97 7.99
CA ILE A 276 -20.09 -15.78 7.13
C ILE A 276 -19.94 -15.34 5.69
N THR A 277 -19.99 -16.31 4.80
CA THR A 277 -19.92 -16.10 3.35
C THR A 277 -20.96 -16.97 2.69
N ASP A 278 -21.53 -16.49 1.60
CA ASP A 278 -22.52 -17.21 0.81
C ASP A 278 -22.46 -16.77 -0.65
N GLU A 279 -23.30 -17.40 -1.48
CA GLU A 279 -23.50 -16.98 -2.86
C GLU A 279 -24.65 -15.96 -2.98
N LEU A 280 -24.53 -15.00 -3.91
CA LEU A 280 -25.64 -14.13 -4.26
C LEU A 280 -26.79 -14.96 -4.88
N GLU A 281 -28.01 -14.71 -4.43
CA GLU A 281 -29.22 -15.32 -4.95
C GLU A 281 -29.80 -14.42 -6.05
N TRP A 282 -30.26 -15.03 -7.13
CA TRP A 282 -30.72 -14.34 -8.34
C TRP A 282 -32.20 -14.59 -8.58
N GLY A 283 -32.92 -13.56 -9.02
CA GLY A 283 -34.25 -13.69 -9.57
C GLY A 283 -34.25 -14.40 -10.93
N GLU A 284 -35.44 -14.64 -11.46
CA GLU A 284 -35.60 -15.06 -12.84
C GLU A 284 -35.54 -13.83 -13.76
N ALA A 285 -34.81 -13.93 -14.87
CA ALA A 285 -34.91 -12.95 -15.93
C ALA A 285 -36.31 -13.03 -16.59
N ASP A 286 -36.85 -11.90 -17.02
CA ASP A 286 -38.11 -11.88 -17.75
C ASP A 286 -37.94 -12.64 -19.08
N PRO A 287 -38.66 -13.75 -19.30
CA PRO A 287 -38.50 -14.57 -20.49
C PRO A 287 -38.95 -13.86 -21.77
N ASP A 288 -39.72 -12.78 -21.66
CA ASP A 288 -40.27 -12.01 -22.78
C ASP A 288 -39.45 -10.74 -23.09
N ASP A 289 -38.38 -10.45 -22.33
CA ASP A 289 -37.47 -9.32 -22.54
C ASP A 289 -36.01 -9.80 -22.68
N GLU A 290 -35.49 -9.75 -23.92
CA GLU A 290 -34.11 -10.17 -24.24
C GLU A 290 -33.03 -9.31 -23.56
N ASP A 291 -33.38 -8.11 -23.08
CA ASP A 291 -32.49 -7.21 -22.34
C ASP A 291 -32.69 -7.34 -20.80
N SER A 292 -33.55 -8.25 -20.32
CA SER A 292 -33.76 -8.47 -18.89
C SER A 292 -32.53 -9.14 -18.25
N PHE A 293 -31.94 -8.47 -17.27
CA PHE A 293 -30.94 -9.07 -16.39
C PHE A 293 -31.60 -9.47 -15.07
N PRO A 294 -31.29 -10.66 -14.52
CA PRO A 294 -31.83 -11.07 -13.24
C PRO A 294 -31.29 -10.17 -12.12
N ASP A 295 -32.19 -9.70 -11.25
CA ASP A 295 -31.81 -8.93 -10.07
C ASP A 295 -31.28 -9.84 -8.96
N VAL A 296 -30.43 -9.29 -8.09
CA VAL A 296 -30.05 -9.96 -6.84
C VAL A 296 -31.22 -9.92 -5.88
N THR A 297 -31.68 -11.10 -5.45
CA THR A 297 -32.83 -11.28 -4.56
C THR A 297 -32.45 -11.71 -3.15
N GLY A 298 -31.20 -12.14 -2.94
CA GLY A 298 -30.69 -12.56 -1.65
C GLY A 298 -29.17 -12.77 -1.61
N PRO A 299 -28.63 -13.20 -0.46
CA PRO A 299 -29.37 -13.51 0.77
C PRO A 299 -29.99 -12.28 1.45
N GLU A 300 -31.07 -12.44 2.21
CA GLU A 300 -31.83 -11.32 2.83
C GLU A 300 -30.95 -10.36 3.65
N TRP A 301 -29.91 -10.88 4.31
CA TRP A 301 -28.98 -10.10 5.13
C TRP A 301 -27.96 -9.28 4.34
N ILE A 302 -27.83 -9.50 3.03
CA ILE A 302 -27.07 -8.64 2.11
C ILE A 302 -27.96 -7.54 1.54
N ILE A 303 -29.23 -7.84 1.28
CA ILE A 303 -30.16 -6.91 0.64
C ILE A 303 -30.29 -5.62 1.49
N ASN A 304 -30.07 -4.47 0.85
CA ASN A 304 -30.01 -3.13 1.46
C ASN A 304 -28.84 -2.87 2.44
N ASN A 305 -27.98 -3.86 2.71
CA ASN A 305 -26.81 -3.72 3.58
C ASN A 305 -25.52 -3.43 2.81
N VAL A 306 -25.56 -3.38 1.48
CA VAL A 306 -24.49 -2.89 0.61
C VAL A 306 -25.05 -1.80 -0.33
N ALA A 307 -24.20 -0.92 -0.85
CA ALA A 307 -24.63 0.15 -1.76
C ALA A 307 -24.98 -0.39 -3.17
N HIS A 308 -24.28 -1.43 -3.59
CA HIS A 308 -24.47 -2.19 -4.82
C HIS A 308 -23.83 -3.58 -4.63
N PHE A 309 -23.90 -4.46 -5.62
CA PHE A 309 -23.42 -5.84 -5.50
C PHE A 309 -22.03 -6.08 -6.11
N GLY A 310 -21.27 -5.03 -6.42
CA GLY A 310 -19.99 -5.13 -7.14
C GLY A 310 -20.17 -5.45 -8.64
N GLY A 311 -19.09 -5.90 -9.29
CA GLY A 311 -19.04 -6.25 -10.72
C GLY A 311 -18.25 -5.31 -11.61
#